data_AF-A0A5E8HB62-F1
#
_entry.id   AF-A0A5E8HB62-F1
#
_cell.length_a   1.000
_cell.length_b   1.000
_cell.length_c   1.000
_cell.angle_alpha   90.00
_cell.angle_beta   90.00
_cell.angle_gamma   90.00
#
_symmetry.space_group_name_H-M   'P 1'
#
loop_
_entity.id
_entity.type
_entity.pdbx_description
1 polymer ?
#
loop_
_entity_poly.entity_id
_entity_poly.type
_entity_poly.pdbx_seq_one_letter_code
_entity_poly.pdbx_strand_id
1 'polypeptide(L)'
;MGKMTQSIKSMPGLVFDFFEPIQPFVVLFPFLGFFFFHVWQGLEKAKLQRTIHERSATKEELKRKNDELKIGIVSYTSAERIETLYRRTYQFLPISLGNRTVTIELPPIPESPSKVKP
;
A
#
# COMPACT_ATOMS: atom_id res chain seq x y z
N MET A 1 37.49 -78.89 19.25
CA MET A 1 37.17 -78.57 17.83
C MET A 1 36.01 -77.60 17.85
N GLY A 2 36.00 -76.39 17.28
CA GLY A 2 36.93 -75.57 16.51
C GLY A 2 36.09 -74.33 16.18
N LYS A 3 36.57 -73.13 16.53
CA LYS A 3 35.80 -71.87 16.49
C LYS A 3 35.47 -71.48 15.04
N MET A 4 34.19 -71.44 14.69
CA MET A 4 33.69 -70.87 13.43
C MET A 4 32.94 -69.57 13.73
N THR A 5 33.68 -68.49 13.95
CA THR A 5 33.13 -67.14 14.08
C THR A 5 34.16 -66.14 13.57
N GLN A 6 34.29 -66.01 12.25
CA GLN A 6 34.94 -64.85 11.62
C GLN A 6 34.75 -64.89 10.10
N SER A 7 33.66 -64.31 9.60
CA SER A 7 33.55 -63.92 8.19
C SER A 7 32.48 -62.85 7.94
N ILE A 8 32.45 -61.78 8.75
CA ILE A 8 31.61 -60.59 8.48
C ILE A 8 32.36 -59.31 8.87
N LYS A 9 33.64 -59.16 8.48
CA LYS A 9 34.42 -57.95 8.80
C LYS A 9 35.18 -57.31 7.64
N SER A 10 35.10 -57.83 6.41
CA SER A 10 35.92 -57.35 5.28
C SER A 10 35.18 -56.57 4.18
N MET A 11 33.86 -56.38 4.26
CA MET A 11 33.10 -55.63 3.24
C MET A 11 32.96 -54.10 3.41
N PRO A 12 33.29 -53.42 4.52
CA PRO A 12 33.10 -51.97 4.57
C PRO A 12 34.17 -51.22 3.74
N GLY A 13 35.42 -51.68 3.71
CA GLY A 13 36.53 -50.94 3.06
C GLY A 13 36.38 -50.74 1.55
N LEU A 14 35.96 -51.78 0.83
CA LEU A 14 35.86 -51.75 -0.64
C LEU A 14 34.78 -50.78 -1.16
N VAL A 15 33.73 -50.55 -0.35
CA VAL A 15 32.69 -49.57 -0.66
C VAL A 15 33.18 -48.15 -0.37
N PHE A 16 33.90 -47.94 0.74
CA PHE A 16 34.49 -46.63 1.05
C PHE A 16 35.53 -46.20 0.02
N ASP A 17 36.42 -47.11 -0.43
CA ASP A 17 37.43 -46.82 -1.45
C ASP A 17 36.83 -46.51 -2.84
N PHE A 18 35.64 -47.06 -3.15
CA PHE A 18 34.93 -46.79 -4.40
C PHE A 18 34.21 -45.43 -4.40
N PHE A 19 33.77 -44.93 -3.24
CA PHE A 19 33.09 -43.65 -3.08
C PHE A 19 34.01 -42.50 -2.65
N GLU A 20 35.26 -42.78 -2.31
CA GLU A 20 36.32 -41.80 -2.00
C GLU A 20 36.43 -40.64 -3.03
N PRO A 21 36.37 -40.87 -4.36
CA PRO A 21 36.40 -39.76 -5.33
C PRO A 21 35.11 -38.92 -5.35
N ILE A 22 34.00 -39.42 -4.79
CA ILE A 22 32.68 -38.77 -4.78
C ILE A 22 32.45 -37.98 -3.48
N GLN A 23 33.15 -38.34 -2.39
CA GLN A 23 33.11 -37.67 -1.10
C GLN A 23 33.24 -36.13 -1.16
N PRO A 24 34.17 -35.52 -1.94
CA PRO A 24 34.25 -34.06 -2.02
C PRO A 24 32.98 -33.44 -2.59
N PHE A 25 32.32 -34.08 -3.56
CA PHE A 25 31.08 -33.58 -4.14
C PHE A 25 29.91 -33.66 -3.15
N VAL A 26 29.84 -34.74 -2.36
CA VAL A 26 28.80 -34.90 -1.33
C VAL A 26 28.92 -33.84 -0.24
N VAL A 27 30.16 -33.49 0.13
CA VAL A 27 30.41 -32.41 1.10
C VAL A 27 30.14 -31.04 0.49
N LEU A 28 30.49 -30.80 -0.79
CA LEU A 28 30.30 -29.51 -1.45
C LEU A 28 28.82 -29.22 -1.77
N PHE A 29 28.04 -30.25 -2.06
CA PHE A 29 26.63 -30.16 -2.44
C PHE A 29 25.74 -29.36 -1.46
N PRO A 30 25.75 -29.60 -0.14
CA PRO A 30 24.95 -28.80 0.80
C PRO A 30 25.37 -27.33 0.84
N PHE A 31 26.64 -26.99 0.63
CA PHE A 31 27.09 -25.61 0.56
C PHE A 31 26.58 -24.91 -0.71
N LEU A 32 26.63 -25.58 -1.87
CA LEU A 32 26.04 -25.05 -3.10
C LEU A 32 24.52 -24.91 -2.97
N GLY A 33 23.85 -25.91 -2.39
CA GLY A 33 22.41 -25.89 -2.15
C GLY A 33 22.02 -24.74 -1.23
N PHE A 34 22.76 -24.53 -0.14
CA PHE A 34 22.53 -23.41 0.77
C PHE A 34 22.74 -22.06 0.08
N PHE A 35 23.83 -21.91 -0.68
CA PHE A 35 24.10 -20.70 -1.45
C PHE A 35 22.98 -20.42 -2.46
N PHE A 36 22.58 -21.41 -3.24
CA PHE A 36 21.50 -21.28 -4.22
C PHE A 36 20.18 -20.91 -3.54
N PHE A 37 19.83 -21.57 -2.45
CA PHE A 37 18.60 -21.29 -1.72
C PHE A 37 18.60 -19.88 -1.13
N HIS A 38 19.75 -19.42 -0.61
CA HIS A 38 19.87 -18.08 -0.06
C HIS A 38 19.70 -17.00 -1.14
N VAL A 39 20.34 -17.17 -2.29
CA VAL A 39 20.19 -16.26 -3.44
C VAL A 39 18.76 -16.29 -3.98
N TRP A 40 18.16 -17.47 -4.12
CA TRP A 40 16.78 -17.64 -4.55
C TRP A 40 15.79 -16.92 -3.62
N GLN A 41 15.92 -17.13 -2.31
CA GLN A 41 15.11 -16.43 -1.32
C GLN A 41 15.32 -14.92 -1.35
N GLY A 42 16.55 -14.44 -1.58
CA GLY A 42 16.85 -13.02 -1.72
C GLY A 42 16.11 -12.39 -2.91
N LEU A 43 16.14 -13.07 -4.06
CA LEU A 43 15.46 -12.60 -5.26
C LEU A 43 13.93 -12.53 -5.08
N GLU A 44 13.34 -13.58 -4.53
CA GLU A 44 11.89 -13.62 -4.29
C GLU A 44 11.44 -12.59 -3.24
N LYS A 45 12.22 -12.40 -2.18
CA LYS A 45 11.95 -11.34 -1.18
C LYS A 45 11.98 -9.95 -1.81
N ALA A 46 12.96 -9.67 -2.67
CA ALA A 46 13.07 -8.38 -3.34
C ALA A 46 11.88 -8.11 -4.28
N LYS A 47 11.47 -9.12 -5.07
CA LYS A 47 10.27 -9.03 -5.91
C LYS A 47 9.02 -8.76 -5.09
N LEU A 48 8.83 -9.54 -4.02
CA LEU A 48 7.65 -9.40 -3.15
C LEU A 48 7.62 -8.03 -2.47
N GLN A 49 8.75 -7.54 -1.98
CA GLN A 49 8.86 -6.23 -1.36
C GLN A 49 8.51 -5.11 -2.34
N ARG A 50 8.94 -5.22 -3.60
CA ARG A 50 8.56 -4.28 -4.66
C ARG A 50 7.05 -4.30 -4.90
N THR A 51 6.45 -5.48 -5.04
CA THR A 51 5.00 -5.60 -5.23
C THR A 51 4.23 -5.02 -4.04
N ILE A 52 4.68 -5.27 -2.81
CA ILE A 52 4.07 -4.69 -1.60
C ILE A 52 4.16 -3.17 -1.65
N HIS A 53 5.31 -2.61 -2.03
CA HIS A 53 5.48 -1.17 -2.12
C HIS A 53 4.55 -0.54 -3.15
N GLU A 54 4.46 -1.11 -4.36
CA GLU A 54 3.56 -0.64 -5.42
C GLU A 54 2.08 -0.72 -4.98
N ARG A 55 1.68 -1.81 -4.31
CA ARG A 55 0.32 -1.98 -3.79
C ARG A 55 0.00 -1.04 -2.62
N SER A 56 0.99 -0.73 -1.78
CA SER A 56 0.85 0.23 -0.69
C SER A 56 0.65 1.65 -1.23
N ALA A 57 1.48 2.06 -2.19
CA ALA A 57 1.40 3.37 -2.82
C ALA A 57 0.05 3.58 -3.54
N THR A 58 -0.40 2.59 -4.31
CA THR A 58 -1.71 2.66 -4.99
C THR A 58 -2.88 2.71 -4.01
N LYS A 59 -2.81 1.98 -2.88
CA LYS A 59 -3.82 2.06 -1.81
C LYS A 59 -3.88 3.46 -1.20
N GLU A 60 -2.74 4.09 -0.94
CA GLU A 60 -2.67 5.43 -0.38
C GLU A 60 -3.24 6.48 -1.34
N GLU A 61 -2.90 6.38 -2.63
CA GLU A 61 -3.45 7.26 -3.66
C GLU A 61 -4.99 7.12 -3.76
N LEU A 62 -5.51 5.90 -3.77
CA LEU A 62 -6.95 5.64 -3.80
C LEU A 62 -7.65 6.18 -2.54
N LYS A 63 -7.03 6.05 -1.37
CA LYS A 63 -7.55 6.63 -0.13
C LYS A 63 -7.64 8.14 -0.24
N ARG A 64 -6.59 8.81 -0.73
CA ARG A 64 -6.58 10.26 -0.94
C ARG A 64 -7.69 10.71 -1.90
N LYS A 65 -7.87 10.01 -3.03
CA LYS A 65 -8.97 10.30 -3.97
C LYS A 65 -10.34 10.09 -3.33
N ASN A 66 -10.50 9.07 -2.50
CA ASN A 66 -11.76 8.83 -1.78
C ASN A 66 -12.08 9.97 -0.80
N ASP A 67 -11.08 10.45 -0.07
CA ASP A 67 -11.23 11.57 0.86
C ASP A 67 -11.53 12.88 0.09
N GLU A 68 -10.86 13.14 -1.03
CA GLU A 68 -11.16 14.28 -1.91
C GLU A 68 -12.60 14.21 -2.46
N LEU A 69 -13.07 13.03 -2.86
CA LEU A 69 -14.45 12.84 -3.32
C LEU A 69 -15.46 13.06 -2.20
N LYS A 70 -15.20 12.56 -0.99
CA LYS A 70 -16.05 12.81 0.18
C LYS A 70 -16.15 14.30 0.49
N ILE A 71 -15.02 15.01 0.49
CA ILE A 71 -14.99 16.47 0.65
C ILE A 71 -15.79 17.14 -0.48
N GLY A 72 -15.63 16.68 -1.72
CA GLY A 72 -16.40 17.16 -2.87
C GLY A 72 -17.91 17.01 -2.68
N ILE A 73 -18.38 15.83 -2.28
CA ILE A 73 -19.80 15.53 -2.05
C ILE A 73 -20.35 16.37 -0.88
N VAL A 74 -19.62 16.44 0.25
CA VAL A 74 -20.03 17.25 1.40
C VAL A 74 -20.10 18.73 1.01
N SER A 75 -19.13 19.23 0.25
CA SER A 75 -19.16 20.62 -0.24
C SER A 75 -20.36 20.88 -1.15
N TYR A 76 -20.66 19.97 -2.08
CA TYR A 76 -21.78 20.10 -3.01
C TYR A 76 -23.13 20.07 -2.29
N THR A 77 -23.35 19.10 -1.41
CA THR A 77 -24.57 18.99 -0.59
C THR A 77 -24.73 20.18 0.37
N SER A 78 -23.64 20.69 0.92
CA SER A 78 -23.69 21.91 1.75
C SER A 78 -24.04 23.15 0.93
N ALA A 79 -23.52 23.29 -0.29
CA ALA A 79 -23.84 24.38 -1.20
C ALA A 79 -25.33 24.33 -1.61
N GLU A 80 -25.85 23.15 -1.94
CA GLU A 80 -27.28 22.94 -2.23
C GLU A 80 -28.16 23.29 -1.01
N ARG A 81 -27.74 22.89 0.20
CA ARG A 81 -28.44 23.23 1.44
C ARG A 81 -28.41 24.73 1.73
N ILE A 82 -27.30 25.41 1.46
CA ILE A 82 -27.17 26.86 1.64
C ILE A 82 -28.04 27.58 0.59
N GLU A 83 -27.99 27.18 -0.67
CA GLU A 83 -28.84 27.75 -1.73
C GLU A 83 -30.33 27.63 -1.37
N THR A 84 -30.79 26.45 -0.96
CA THR A 84 -32.19 26.24 -0.59
C THR A 84 -32.60 27.07 0.63
N LEU A 85 -31.73 27.26 1.61
CA LEU A 85 -31.97 28.17 2.74
C LEU A 85 -32.08 29.62 2.27
N TYR A 86 -31.13 30.11 1.46
CA TYR A 86 -31.15 31.50 0.99
C TYR A 86 -32.29 31.79 0.02
N ARG A 87 -32.66 30.86 -0.87
CA ARG A 87 -33.87 31.00 -1.72
C ARG A 87 -35.15 31.07 -0.89
N ARG A 88 -35.22 30.38 0.26
CA ARG A 88 -36.37 30.45 1.18
C ARG A 88 -36.42 31.78 1.95
N THR A 89 -35.29 32.31 2.40
CA THR A 89 -35.24 33.53 3.22
C THR A 89 -35.23 34.82 2.38
N TYR A 90 -34.56 34.79 1.23
CA TYR A 90 -34.34 35.94 0.37
C TYR A 90 -34.63 35.58 -1.09
N GLN A 91 -35.91 35.61 -1.46
CA GLN A 91 -36.38 35.22 -2.81
C GLN A 91 -35.85 36.08 -3.96
N PHE A 92 -35.21 37.22 -3.67
CA PHE A 92 -34.85 38.25 -4.65
C PHE A 92 -33.35 38.35 -4.94
N LEU A 93 -32.47 37.64 -4.21
CA LEU A 93 -31.03 37.69 -4.50
C LEU A 93 -30.68 36.75 -5.65
N PRO A 94 -29.98 37.23 -6.70
CA PRO A 94 -29.47 36.37 -7.76
C PRO A 94 -28.32 35.52 -7.20
N ILE A 95 -28.61 34.25 -6.92
CA ILE A 95 -27.61 33.27 -6.48
C ILE A 95 -27.02 32.61 -7.74
N SER A 96 -25.72 32.76 -7.94
CA SER A 96 -24.98 32.03 -8.98
C SER A 96 -24.21 30.87 -8.37
N LEU A 97 -24.44 29.66 -8.88
CA LEU A 97 -23.76 28.45 -8.45
C LEU A 97 -22.59 28.17 -9.40
N GLY A 98 -21.35 28.41 -8.96
CA GLY A 98 -20.16 28.17 -9.77
C GLY A 98 -19.07 27.45 -8.98
N ASN A 99 -18.63 26.28 -9.47
CA ASN A 99 -17.47 25.53 -8.93
C ASN A 99 -17.39 25.50 -7.39
N ARG A 100 -18.44 25.01 -6.73
CA ARG A 100 -18.51 24.79 -5.26
C ARG A 100 -18.50 26.07 -4.41
N THR A 101 -18.64 27.25 -5.01
CA THR A 101 -18.72 28.53 -4.30
C THR A 101 -20.08 29.17 -4.56
N VAL A 102 -20.74 29.63 -3.50
CA VAL A 102 -22.01 30.36 -3.58
C VAL A 102 -21.68 31.85 -3.52
N THR A 103 -21.83 32.55 -4.65
CA THR A 103 -21.62 34.00 -4.71
C THR A 103 -22.97 34.69 -4.46
N ILE A 104 -23.02 35.52 -3.42
CA ILE A 104 -24.21 36.27 -3.03
C ILE A 104 -23.93 37.76 -3.25
N GLU A 105 -24.66 38.38 -4.17
CA GLU A 105 -24.62 39.84 -4.35
C GLU A 105 -25.54 40.50 -3.33
N LEU A 106 -24.95 41.11 -2.30
CA LEU A 106 -25.69 41.84 -1.28
C LEU A 106 -26.21 43.17 -1.86
N PRO A 107 -27.45 43.57 -1.56
CA PRO A 107 -27.94 44.89 -1.93
C PRO A 107 -27.11 45.99 -1.27
N PRO A 108 -26.96 47.17 -1.91
CA PRO A 108 -26.21 48.28 -1.35
C PRO A 108 -26.84 48.73 -0.03
N ILE A 109 -26.00 48.92 0.99
CA ILE A 109 -26.43 49.39 2.32
C ILE A 109 -27.00 50.80 2.16
N PRO A 110 -28.25 51.06 2.60
CA PRO A 110 -28.79 52.41 2.58
C PRO A 110 -27.93 53.31 3.49
N GLU A 111 -27.47 54.43 2.96
CA GLU A 111 -26.72 55.44 3.72
C GLU A 111 -27.56 55.86 4.93
N SER A 112 -27.10 55.51 6.13
CA SER A 112 -27.72 55.97 7.37
C SER A 112 -27.69 57.51 7.37
N PRO A 113 -28.81 58.22 7.63
CA PRO A 113 -28.79 59.67 7.71
C PRO A 113 -27.80 60.07 8.79
N SER A 114 -26.73 60.75 8.38
CA SER A 114 -25.71 61.30 9.26
C SER A 114 -26.40 62.04 10.40
N LYS A 115 -26.14 61.60 11.64
CA LYS A 115 -26.58 62.29 12.86
C LYS A 115 -26.25 63.77 12.74
N VAL A 116 -27.28 64.58 12.55
CA VAL A 116 -27.23 66.03 12.77
C VAL A 116 -26.90 66.20 14.26
N LYS A 117 -25.66 66.60 14.55
CA LYS A 117 -25.25 67.00 15.90
C LYS A 117 -25.80 68.42 16.14
N PRO A 118 -26.52 68.67 17.25
CA PRO A 118 -26.81 70.02 17.71
C PRO A 118 -25.55 70.74 18.18
#